data_AF-A0A836T357-F1
#
_entry.id   AF-A0A836T357-F1
#
_cell.length_a   1.000
_cell.length_b   1.000
_cell.length_c   1.000
_cell.angle_alpha   90.00
_cell.angle_beta   90.00
_cell.angle_gamma   90.00
#
_symmetry.space_group_name_H-M   'P 1'
#
loop_
_entity.id
_entity.type
_entity.pdbx_description
1 polymer ?
#
loop_
_entity_poly.entity_id
_entity_poly.type
_entity_poly.pdbx_seq_one_letter_code
_entity_poly.pdbx_strand_id
1 'polypeptide(L)'
;DPNTKVTFSISVGPHEFIIKGMGHSDLILTHSDDIVIRKSDFICPRTLAVKCDKASDMLPREMVSLLQNPKTIGTFTIVVE
;
A
#
# COMPACT_ATOMS: atom_id res chain seq x y z
N ASP A 1 -2.34 -14.97 -9.05
CA ASP A 1 -1.80 -16.21 -8.44
C ASP A 1 -1.69 -15.96 -6.92
N PRO A 2 -2.05 -16.91 -6.03
CA PRO A 2 -1.91 -16.73 -4.59
C PRO A 2 -0.46 -16.48 -4.13
N ASN A 3 0.55 -16.74 -4.97
CA ASN A 3 1.96 -16.46 -4.74
C ASN A 3 2.48 -15.21 -5.46
N THR A 4 1.62 -14.47 -6.18
CA THR A 4 2.00 -13.21 -6.82
C THR A 4 2.56 -12.28 -5.75
N LYS A 5 3.78 -11.78 -5.98
CA LYS A 5 4.41 -10.83 -5.08
C LYS A 5 4.04 -9.43 -5.53
N VAL A 6 3.75 -8.57 -4.56
CA VAL A 6 3.43 -7.17 -4.85
C VAL A 6 4.31 -6.30 -3.99
N THR A 7 5.00 -5.37 -4.63
CA THR A 7 5.79 -4.33 -3.96
C THR A 7 5.12 -2.98 -4.19
N PHE A 8 4.92 -2.25 -3.10
CA PHE A 8 4.41 -0.90 -3.11
C PHE A 8 5.51 0.06 -2.68
N SER A 9 5.56 1.24 -3.30
CA SER A 9 6.40 2.35 -2.83
C SER A 9 5.55 3.62 -2.72
N ILE A 10 5.69 4.31 -1.59
CA ILE A 10 5.17 5.67 -1.37
C ILE A 10 6.38 6.60 -1.31
N SER A 11 6.52 7.49 -2.28
CA SER A 11 7.57 8.51 -2.33
C SER A 11 6.98 9.89 -2.08
N VAL A 12 7.52 10.62 -1.10
CA VAL A 12 7.08 11.96 -0.71
C VAL A 12 8.31 12.79 -0.33
N GLY A 13 8.61 13.82 -1.13
CA GLY A 13 9.83 14.61 -0.93
C GLY A 13 11.08 13.72 -0.96
N PRO A 14 11.96 13.77 0.06
CA PRO A 14 13.16 12.93 0.12
C PRO A 14 12.91 11.53 0.69
N HIS A 15 11.69 11.23 1.14
CA HIS A 15 11.39 9.98 1.83
C HIS A 15 10.79 8.95 0.87
N GLU A 16 11.17 7.70 1.07
CA GLU A 16 10.58 6.55 0.40
C GLU A 16 10.13 5.51 1.44
N PHE A 17 8.94 4.95 1.24
CA PHE A 17 8.38 3.90 2.08
C PHE A 17 7.95 2.71 1.23
N ILE A 18 8.70 1.61 1.37
CA ILE A 18 8.50 0.39 0.58
C ILE A 18 7.74 -0.64 1.40
N ILE A 19 6.68 -1.21 0.86
CA ILE A 19 5.88 -2.27 1.47
C ILE A 19 5.92 -3.49 0.55
N LYS A 20 6.15 -4.68 1.12
CA LYS A 20 6.13 -5.94 0.37
C LYS A 20 4.97 -6.79 0.87
N GLY A 21 4.20 -7.36 -0.04
CA GLY A 21 3.07 -8.21 0.28
C GLY A 21 2.79 -9.21 -0.83
N MET A 22 1.59 -9.78 -0.75
CA MET A 22 1.14 -10.81 -1.67
C MET A 22 -0.23 -10.45 -2.25
N GLY A 23 -0.44 -10.87 -3.49
CA GLY A 23 -1.77 -10.99 -4.05
C GLY A 23 -2.58 -12.11 -3.38
N HIS A 24 -3.83 -12.25 -3.79
CA HIS A 24 -4.67 -13.39 -3.43
C HIS A 24 -5.63 -13.71 -4.57
N SER A 25 -6.01 -14.96 -4.75
CA SER A 25 -7.01 -15.35 -5.76
C SER A 25 -8.37 -14.68 -5.55
N ASP A 26 -8.69 -14.40 -4.30
CA ASP A 26 -10.01 -13.91 -3.88
C ASP A 26 -10.08 -12.37 -3.83
N LEU A 27 -9.04 -11.66 -4.28
CA LEU A 27 -9.07 -10.20 -4.38
C LEU A 27 -10.12 -9.76 -5.40
N ILE A 28 -11.06 -8.93 -4.96
CA ILE A 28 -12.21 -8.51 -5.78
C ILE A 28 -11.89 -7.22 -6.55
N LEU A 29 -11.17 -6.28 -5.92
CA LEU A 29 -10.68 -5.04 -6.55
C LEU A 29 -11.79 -4.17 -7.21
N THR A 30 -13.00 -4.18 -6.65
CA THR A 30 -14.17 -3.50 -7.24
C THR A 30 -14.45 -2.12 -6.67
N HIS A 31 -13.76 -1.70 -5.61
CA HIS A 31 -13.96 -0.36 -5.04
C HIS A 31 -13.30 0.71 -5.90
N SER A 32 -14.03 1.76 -6.28
CA SER A 32 -13.53 2.81 -7.17
C SER A 32 -12.62 3.82 -6.49
N ASP A 33 -12.85 4.06 -5.19
CA ASP A 33 -12.27 5.25 -4.51
C ASP A 33 -11.16 4.91 -3.51
N ASP A 34 -11.06 3.65 -3.08
CA ASP A 34 -10.24 3.24 -1.94
C ASP A 34 -9.34 2.07 -2.30
N ILE A 35 -8.10 2.14 -1.82
CA ILE A 35 -7.12 1.05 -1.84
C ILE A 35 -6.72 0.74 -0.40
N VAL A 36 -6.77 -0.53 -0.01
CA VAL A 36 -6.33 -1.00 1.31
C VAL A 36 -5.26 -2.08 1.18
N ILE A 37 -4.14 -1.85 1.85
CA ILE A 37 -3.00 -2.77 1.94
C ILE A 37 -2.98 -3.34 3.37
N ARG A 38 -2.94 -4.66 3.52
CA ARG A 38 -3.15 -5.31 4.82
C ARG A 38 -1.98 -6.23 5.22
N LYS A 39 -1.63 -6.18 6.51
CA LYS A 39 -0.76 -7.19 7.13
C LYS A 39 -1.48 -8.52 7.32
N SER A 40 -2.78 -8.50 7.61
CA SER A 40 -3.62 -9.69 7.72
C SER A 40 -3.91 -10.32 6.35
N ASP A 41 -4.55 -11.48 6.37
CA ASP A 41 -5.12 -12.18 5.22
C ASP A 41 -6.59 -11.82 4.94
N PHE A 42 -7.23 -11.00 5.78
CA PHE A 42 -8.61 -10.54 5.55
C PHE A 42 -8.78 -9.79 4.21
N ILE A 43 -9.81 -10.18 3.45
CA ILE A 43 -10.12 -9.61 2.14
C ILE A 43 -11.48 -8.92 2.17
N CYS A 44 -11.53 -7.75 1.53
CA CYS A 44 -12.75 -7.01 1.24
C CYS A 44 -12.62 -6.36 -0.15
N PRO A 45 -13.68 -5.76 -0.71
CA PRO A 45 -13.64 -5.14 -2.04
C PRO A 45 -12.54 -4.09 -2.26
N ARG A 46 -12.03 -3.50 -1.18
CA ARG A 46 -10.96 -2.48 -1.18
C ARG A 46 -9.55 -3.05 -1.07
N THR A 47 -9.42 -4.33 -0.70
CA THR A 47 -8.12 -4.94 -0.42
C THR A 47 -7.34 -5.15 -1.72
N LEU A 48 -6.17 -4.53 -1.84
CA LEU A 48 -5.26 -4.67 -2.99
C LEU A 48 -4.15 -5.69 -2.73
N ALA A 49 -3.71 -5.83 -1.49
CA ALA A 49 -2.74 -6.84 -1.08
C ALA A 49 -2.91 -7.25 0.38
N VAL A 50 -2.49 -8.47 0.67
CA VAL A 50 -2.53 -9.11 1.98
C VAL A 50 -1.12 -9.55 2.39
N LYS A 51 -0.98 -9.97 3.66
CA LYS A 51 0.28 -10.47 4.22
C LYS A 51 1.47 -9.50 4.05
N CYS A 52 1.18 -8.21 4.12
CA CYS A 52 2.21 -7.19 3.99
C CYS A 52 3.15 -7.11 5.21
N ASP A 53 4.40 -6.76 4.96
CA ASP A 53 5.43 -6.61 5.99
C ASP A 53 5.21 -5.37 6.89
N LYS A 54 4.59 -4.32 6.33
CA LYS A 54 4.37 -3.03 7.01
C LYS A 54 2.91 -2.60 7.03
N ALA A 55 2.58 -1.74 7.99
CA ALA A 55 1.30 -1.04 8.12
C ALA A 55 1.52 0.47 8.26
N SER A 56 0.43 1.24 8.31
CA SER A 56 0.47 2.71 8.34
C SER A 56 1.16 3.30 9.56
N ASP A 57 1.16 2.60 10.69
CA ASP A 57 1.87 2.99 11.91
C ASP A 57 3.39 2.99 11.77
N MET A 58 3.92 2.29 10.75
CA MET A 58 5.35 2.20 10.44
C MET A 58 5.82 3.28 9.45
N LEU A 59 4.93 4.15 8.96
CA LEU A 59 5.32 5.28 8.12
C LEU A 59 6.26 6.24 8.90
N PRO A 60 7.35 6.73 8.28
CA PRO A 60 8.22 7.72 8.90
C PRO A 60 7.43 8.97 9.32
N ARG A 61 7.65 9.45 10.53
CA ARG A 61 6.89 10.59 11.08
C ARG A 61 7.06 11.86 10.24
N GLU A 62 8.23 12.07 9.65
CA GLU A 62 8.51 13.18 8.75
C GLU A 62 7.67 13.10 7.47
N MET A 63 7.54 11.89 6.88
CA MET A 63 6.67 11.65 5.73
C MET A 63 5.20 11.93 6.06
N VAL A 64 4.74 11.49 7.24
CA VAL A 64 3.37 11.77 7.71
C VAL A 64 3.14 13.28 7.84
N SER A 65 4.08 14.02 8.44
CA SER A 65 4.00 15.48 8.57
C SER A 65 3.95 16.18 7.20
N LEU A 66 4.70 15.71 6.20
CA LEU A 66 4.63 16.24 4.84
C LEU A 66 3.25 16.00 4.22
N LEU A 67 2.70 14.79 4.33
CA LEU A 67 1.41 14.40 3.77
C LEU A 67 0.22 15.12 4.42
N GLN A 68 0.35 15.68 5.62
CA GLN A 68 -0.69 16.50 6.25
C GLN A 68 -0.95 17.82 5.50
N ASN A 69 -0.01 18.30 4.69
CA ASN A 69 -0.23 19.45 3.83
C ASN A 69 -0.94 19.02 2.53
N PRO A 70 -2.15 19.54 2.22
CA PRO A 70 -2.91 19.14 1.04
C PRO A 70 -2.25 19.54 -0.30
N LYS A 71 -1.21 20.37 -0.28
CA LYS A 71 -0.42 20.71 -1.46
C LYS A 71 0.76 19.75 -1.71
N THR A 72 1.02 18.84 -0.77
CA THR A 72 2.08 17.84 -0.93
C THR A 72 1.66 16.82 -1.98
N ILE A 73 2.55 16.58 -2.93
CA ILE A 73 2.38 15.56 -3.96
C ILE A 73 3.26 14.38 -3.58
N GLY A 74 2.66 13.19 -3.51
CA GLY A 74 3.36 11.93 -3.38
C GLY A 74 3.12 11.04 -4.59
N THR A 75 4.05 10.14 -4.84
CA THR A 75 3.89 9.10 -5.87
C THR A 75 3.66 7.76 -5.18
N PHE A 76 2.61 7.07 -5.59
CA PHE A 76 2.33 5.71 -5.17
C PHE A 76 2.56 4.75 -6.34
N THR A 77 3.55 3.87 -6.22
CA THR A 77 3.94 2.91 -7.26
C THR A 77 3.59 1.50 -6.82
N ILE A 78 3.01 0.72 -7.74
CA ILE A 78 2.67 -0.68 -7.55
C ILE A 78 3.45 -1.49 -8.58
N VAL A 79 4.21 -2.48 -8.11
CA VAL A 79 4.94 -3.44 -8.96
C VAL A 79 4.45 -4.84 -8.62
N VAL A 80 4.05 -5.59 -9.64
CA VAL A 80 3.53 -6.96 -9.53
C VAL A 80 4.49 -7.90 -10.22
N GLU A 81 4.87 -8.98 -9.52
CA GLU A 81 5.75 -10.05 -9.99
C GLU A 81 5.04 -11.42 -9.97
#